data_AF-A0A7K2X5D0-F1
#
_entry.id   AF-A0A7K2X5D0-F1
#
_cell.length_a   1.000
_cell.length_b   1.000
_cell.length_c   1.000
_cell.angle_alpha   90.00
_cell.angle_beta   90.00
_cell.angle_gamma   90.00
#
_symmetry.space_group_name_H-M   'P 1'
#
loop_
_entity.id
_entity.type
_entity.pdbx_description
1 polymer ?
#
loop_
_entity_poly.entity_id
_entity_poly.type
_entity_poly.pdbx_seq_one_letter_code
_entity_poly.pdbx_strand_id
1 'polypeptide(L)'
;AHTRRETYVGPWLPEPVVTDFGPAAPDTAERALLADSVSLAVLVVLESLSPLERAVFVLREAFGFPYGEIATALDRSEAAVRQLAGRARRHVDEGRPRYDVDPTERRDLTERFLAAASGGDLGELLALLAPDVRLVGDSGGKSKAPLRVIDTAAKVGRFLNAVAREADFLYEHRLVEVNGAPALVSFIDGHVDTVLQIEVRDGRVQTVHIIRNPDKFRGLKGI
;
A
#
# COMPACT_ATOMS: atom_id res chain seq x y z
N ALA A 1 0.41 -0.32 18.81
CA ALA A 1 0.43 -0.99 17.49
C ALA A 1 0.85 -2.46 17.59
N HIS A 2 1.98 -2.80 18.23
CA HIS A 2 2.51 -4.18 18.26
C HIS A 2 1.59 -5.20 18.94
N THR A 3 0.96 -4.85 20.07
CA THR A 3 0.03 -5.72 20.82
C THR A 3 -1.24 -6.12 20.04
N ARG A 4 -1.60 -5.37 18.98
CA ARG A 4 -2.78 -5.69 18.15
C ARG A 4 -2.52 -6.83 17.15
N ARG A 5 -1.26 -7.23 16.95
CA ARG A 5 -0.84 -8.20 15.93
C ARG A 5 -0.87 -9.65 16.40
N GLU A 6 -0.70 -9.91 17.70
CA GLU A 6 -0.68 -11.28 18.25
C GLU A 6 -2.01 -12.02 18.11
N THR A 7 -3.10 -11.31 17.79
CA THR A 7 -4.45 -11.88 17.60
C THR A 7 -5.05 -11.51 16.24
N TYR A 8 -4.22 -11.12 15.27
CA TYR A 8 -4.70 -10.64 13.98
C TYR A 8 -5.03 -11.80 13.02
N VAL A 9 -6.22 -11.78 12.44
CA VAL A 9 -6.70 -12.83 11.53
C VAL A 9 -6.35 -12.47 10.08
N GLY A 10 -5.48 -13.27 9.47
CA GLY A 10 -5.05 -13.12 8.07
C GLY A 10 -3.82 -12.19 7.89
N PRO A 11 -3.45 -11.89 6.64
CA PRO A 11 -2.38 -10.94 6.33
C PRO A 11 -2.68 -9.52 6.86
N TRP A 12 -1.65 -8.82 7.29
CA TRP A 12 -1.74 -7.42 7.73
C TRP A 12 -1.15 -6.47 6.68
N LEU A 13 -1.89 -5.42 6.34
CA LEU A 13 -1.49 -4.29 5.49
C LEU A 13 -1.58 -2.96 6.26
N PRO A 14 -0.71 -1.97 6.01
CA PRO A 14 -0.78 -0.66 6.64
C PRO A 14 -2.14 0.03 6.47
N GLU A 15 -2.46 0.95 7.39
CA GLU A 15 -3.66 1.77 7.27
C GLU A 15 -3.57 2.66 6.00
N PRO A 16 -4.59 2.67 5.14
CA PRO A 16 -4.60 3.49 3.95
C PRO A 16 -4.76 4.96 4.31
N VAL A 17 -3.89 5.81 3.76
CA VAL A 17 -3.91 7.27 3.93
C VAL A 17 -4.10 7.91 2.57
N VAL A 18 -5.06 8.82 2.45
CA VAL A 18 -5.24 9.62 1.23
C VAL A 18 -4.03 10.52 1.04
N THR A 19 -3.40 10.44 -0.12
CA THR A 19 -2.31 11.34 -0.51
C THR A 19 -2.68 12.22 -1.70
N ASP A 20 -3.92 12.09 -2.19
CA ASP A 20 -4.48 13.03 -3.14
C ASP A 20 -4.73 14.39 -2.46
N PHE A 21 -3.83 15.34 -2.75
CA PHE A 21 -3.90 16.71 -2.23
C PHE A 21 -4.59 17.68 -3.21
N GLY A 22 -5.24 17.17 -4.27
CA GLY A 22 -5.97 17.99 -5.24
C GLY A 22 -5.12 18.91 -6.13
N PRO A 23 -5.77 19.63 -7.07
CA PRO A 23 -5.10 20.46 -8.09
C PRO A 23 -4.51 21.78 -7.56
N ALA A 24 -4.76 22.15 -6.30
CA ALA A 24 -4.31 23.42 -5.70
C ALA A 24 -2.87 23.40 -5.18
N ALA A 25 -2.16 22.29 -5.35
CA ALA A 25 -0.83 22.14 -4.80
C ALA A 25 0.16 21.76 -5.91
N PRO A 26 1.31 22.45 -5.94
CA PRO A 26 2.15 22.52 -7.13
C PRO A 26 2.71 21.14 -7.49
N ASP A 27 2.58 20.78 -8.77
CA ASP A 27 3.26 19.64 -9.38
C ASP A 27 4.77 19.90 -9.30
N THR A 28 5.43 19.20 -8.40
CA THR A 28 6.85 19.36 -8.11
C THR A 28 7.48 17.99 -8.11
N ALA A 29 8.70 17.87 -8.65
CA ALA A 29 9.49 16.65 -8.56
C ALA A 29 9.63 16.13 -7.10
N GLU A 30 9.52 17.03 -6.11
CA GLU A 30 9.40 16.73 -4.68
C GLU A 30 8.15 15.91 -4.31
N ARG A 31 7.00 16.12 -4.96
CA ARG A 31 5.81 15.25 -4.77
C ARG A 31 6.03 13.86 -5.29
N ALA A 32 6.61 13.70 -6.48
CA ALA A 32 6.93 12.38 -7.01
C ALA A 32 7.92 11.65 -6.08
N LEU A 33 8.93 12.36 -5.57
CA LEU A 33 9.88 11.85 -4.57
C LEU A 33 9.21 11.51 -3.22
N LEU A 34 8.28 12.33 -2.74
CA LEU A 34 7.55 12.11 -1.49
C LEU A 34 6.50 10.99 -1.62
N ALA A 35 5.79 10.91 -2.74
CA ALA A 35 4.87 9.82 -3.06
C ALA A 35 5.62 8.49 -3.25
N ASP A 36 6.80 8.49 -3.90
CA ASP A 36 7.69 7.33 -3.93
C ASP A 36 8.29 6.98 -2.56
N SER A 37 8.24 7.90 -1.60
CA SER A 37 8.72 7.66 -0.23
C SER A 37 7.64 7.10 0.72
N VAL A 38 6.36 7.14 0.34
CA VAL A 38 5.22 6.60 1.12
C VAL A 38 4.48 5.50 0.35
N SER A 39 5.18 4.64 -0.38
CA SER A 39 4.51 3.49 -1.02
C SER A 39 3.99 2.50 0.02
N LEU A 40 2.90 1.79 -0.29
CA LEU A 40 2.36 0.73 0.58
C LEU A 40 3.45 -0.29 0.97
N ALA A 41 4.35 -0.64 0.05
CA ALA A 41 5.49 -1.52 0.32
C ALA A 41 6.43 -0.95 1.40
N VAL A 42 6.77 0.33 1.29
CA VAL A 42 7.59 1.02 2.31
C VAL A 42 6.85 1.05 3.64
N LEU A 43 5.55 1.35 3.65
CA LEU A 43 4.74 1.32 4.87
C LEU A 43 4.70 -0.07 5.51
N VAL A 44 4.57 -1.15 4.72
CA VAL A 44 4.63 -2.54 5.20
C VAL A 44 5.97 -2.80 5.91
N VAL A 45 7.08 -2.34 5.32
CA VAL A 45 8.42 -2.53 5.89
C VAL A 45 8.64 -1.66 7.14
N LEU A 46 8.22 -0.40 7.13
CA LEU A 46 8.27 0.47 8.30
C LEU A 46 7.46 -0.12 9.46
N GLU A 47 6.38 -0.81 9.14
CA GLU A 47 5.57 -1.53 10.11
C GLU A 47 6.24 -2.81 10.66
N SER A 48 7.19 -3.43 9.96
CA SER A 48 7.97 -4.55 10.49
C SER A 48 9.13 -4.13 11.39
N LEU A 49 9.55 -2.86 11.34
CA LEU A 49 10.59 -2.32 12.20
C LEU A 49 10.16 -2.28 13.68
N SER A 50 11.14 -2.36 14.59
CA SER A 50 10.88 -2.05 15.99
C SER A 50 10.43 -0.58 16.16
N PRO A 51 9.67 -0.23 17.22
CA PRO A 51 9.22 1.14 17.44
C PRO A 51 10.35 2.18 17.42
N LEU A 52 11.52 1.83 17.98
CA LEU A 52 12.70 2.69 17.99
C LEU A 52 13.34 2.83 16.60
N GLU A 53 13.49 1.72 15.86
CA GLU A 53 14.04 1.77 14.50
C GLU A 53 13.17 2.62 13.58
N ARG A 54 11.84 2.48 13.66
CA ARG A 54 10.91 3.31 12.90
C ARG A 54 10.99 4.78 13.30
N ALA A 55 11.02 5.10 14.59
CA ALA A 55 11.13 6.49 15.05
C ALA A 55 12.42 7.14 14.54
N VAL A 56 13.56 6.45 14.66
CA VAL A 56 14.85 6.91 14.15
C VAL A 56 14.82 7.08 12.63
N PHE A 57 14.26 6.12 11.90
CA PHE A 57 14.14 6.19 10.44
C PHE A 57 13.31 7.40 10.01
N VAL A 58 12.10 7.57 10.57
CA VAL A 58 11.20 8.67 10.19
C VAL A 58 11.83 10.02 10.51
N LEU A 59 12.35 10.22 11.72
CA LEU A 59 12.99 11.49 12.11
C LEU A 59 14.21 11.81 11.22
N ARG A 60 14.99 10.80 10.84
CA ARG A 60 16.18 10.99 10.01
C ARG A 60 15.86 11.19 8.53
N GLU A 61 15.03 10.32 7.96
CA GLU A 61 14.84 10.21 6.50
C GLU A 61 13.69 11.08 5.99
N ALA A 62 12.60 11.20 6.74
CA ALA A 62 11.46 12.03 6.34
C ALA A 62 11.62 13.49 6.80
N PHE A 63 12.19 13.70 7.99
CA PHE A 63 12.30 15.04 8.60
C PHE A 63 13.73 15.61 8.60
N GLY A 64 14.74 14.83 8.23
CA GLY A 64 16.12 15.33 8.09
C GLY A 64 16.84 15.64 9.41
N PHE A 65 16.30 15.27 10.58
CA PHE A 65 16.93 15.59 11.86
C PHE A 65 18.34 14.99 11.98
N PRO A 66 19.30 15.73 12.55
CA PRO A 66 20.64 15.20 12.83
C PRO A 66 20.59 14.17 13.95
N TYR A 67 21.51 13.19 13.91
CA TYR A 67 21.52 12.08 14.86
C TYR A 67 21.63 12.51 16.33
N GLY A 68 22.34 13.62 16.61
CA GLY A 68 22.43 14.18 17.95
C GLY A 68 21.08 14.64 18.51
N GLU A 69 20.27 15.34 17.70
CA GLU A 69 18.93 15.78 18.11
C GLU A 69 17.98 14.60 18.33
N ILE A 70 18.04 13.59 17.45
CA ILE A 70 17.26 12.36 17.61
C ILE A 70 17.69 11.62 18.89
N ALA A 71 18.99 11.58 19.19
CA ALA A 71 19.54 10.95 20.38
C ALA A 71 19.02 11.61 21.66
N THR A 72 18.99 12.95 21.70
CA THR A 72 18.38 13.71 22.79
C THR A 72 16.88 13.42 22.91
N ALA A 73 16.14 13.44 21.80
CA ALA A 73 14.69 13.22 21.82
C ALA A 73 14.28 11.81 22.27
N LEU A 74 15.11 10.80 21.96
CA LEU A 74 14.83 9.40 22.29
C LEU A 74 15.52 8.90 23.57
N ASP A 75 16.22 9.77 24.29
CA ASP A 75 17.03 9.43 25.47
C ASP A 75 17.99 8.26 25.19
N ARG A 76 18.83 8.43 24.16
CA ARG A 76 19.81 7.43 23.70
C ARG A 76 21.14 8.09 23.35
N SER A 77 22.19 7.28 23.21
CA SER A 77 23.47 7.76 22.67
C SER A 77 23.37 7.93 21.15
N GLU A 78 24.11 8.89 20.60
CA GLU A 78 24.16 9.11 19.15
C GLU A 78 24.66 7.86 18.40
N ALA A 79 25.58 7.10 18.99
CA ALA A 79 26.05 5.84 18.44
C ALA A 79 24.91 4.79 18.33
N ALA A 80 24.06 4.68 19.36
CA ALA A 80 22.91 3.78 19.33
C ALA A 80 21.89 4.21 18.27
N VAL A 81 21.63 5.52 18.13
CA VAL A 81 20.75 6.05 17.07
C VAL A 81 21.30 5.75 15.68
N ARG A 82 22.60 5.95 15.44
CA ARG A 82 23.24 5.62 14.15
C ARG A 82 23.11 4.12 13.82
N GLN A 83 23.26 3.25 14.81
CA GLN A 83 23.08 1.81 14.63
C GLN A 83 21.61 1.46 14.29
N LEU A 84 20.64 2.06 15.00
CA LEU A 84 19.21 1.89 14.73
C LEU A 84 18.86 2.38 13.32
N ALA A 85 19.39 3.53 12.90
CA ALA A 85 19.19 4.08 11.57
C ALA A 85 19.73 3.12 10.49
N GLY A 86 20.94 2.58 10.67
CA GLY A 86 21.53 1.63 9.74
C GLY A 86 20.73 0.32 9.63
N ARG A 87 20.20 -0.19 10.74
CA ARG A 87 19.33 -1.38 10.73
C ARG A 87 17.99 -1.11 10.06
N ALA A 88 17.37 0.03 10.33
CA ALA A 88 16.13 0.43 9.70
C ALA A 88 16.31 0.61 8.18
N ARG A 89 17.38 1.31 7.77
CA ARG A 89 17.72 1.51 6.35
C ARG A 89 17.88 0.19 5.61
N ARG A 90 18.62 -0.76 6.20
CA ARG A 90 18.82 -2.09 5.61
C ARG A 90 17.50 -2.83 5.40
N HIS A 91 16.63 -2.87 6.40
CA HIS A 91 15.31 -3.50 6.26
C HIS A 91 14.48 -2.83 5.17
N VAL A 92 14.46 -1.50 5.12
CA VAL A 92 13.74 -0.73 4.09
C VAL A 92 14.32 -1.03 2.71
N ASP A 93 15.64 -1.01 2.54
CA ASP A 93 16.30 -1.29 1.25
C ASP A 93 16.10 -2.75 0.80
N GLU A 94 16.04 -3.71 1.73
CA GLU A 94 15.72 -5.11 1.44
C GLU A 94 14.25 -5.31 1.00
N GLY A 95 13.33 -4.52 1.56
CA GLY A 95 11.90 -4.59 1.26
C GLY A 95 11.42 -3.63 0.16
N ARG A 96 12.23 -2.68 -0.28
CA ARG A 96 11.85 -1.70 -1.31
C ARG A 96 11.75 -2.39 -2.67
N PRO A 97 10.58 -2.34 -3.34
CA PRO A 97 10.52 -2.73 -4.74
C PRO A 97 11.47 -1.84 -5.53
N ARG A 98 12.34 -2.43 -6.35
CA ARG A 98 13.12 -1.68 -7.33
C ARG A 98 12.11 -1.23 -8.40
N TYR A 99 11.64 0.01 -8.29
CA TYR A 99 10.74 0.61 -9.26
C TYR A 99 11.57 0.95 -10.50
N ASP A 100 11.61 0.05 -11.47
CA ASP A 100 12.27 0.25 -12.78
C ASP A 100 11.32 0.83 -13.85
N VAL A 101 10.07 1.18 -13.47
CA VAL A 101 9.02 1.64 -14.40
C VAL A 101 8.80 3.14 -14.24
N ASP A 102 8.67 3.84 -15.37
CA ASP A 102 8.34 5.26 -15.42
C ASP A 102 7.03 5.56 -14.63
N PRO A 103 6.95 6.65 -13.83
CA PRO A 103 5.77 6.95 -13.03
C PRO A 103 4.47 7.10 -13.85
N THR A 104 4.55 7.62 -15.08
CA THR A 104 3.39 7.77 -15.96
C THR A 104 2.96 6.41 -16.49
N GLU A 105 3.90 5.55 -16.90
CA GLU A 105 3.61 4.17 -17.30
C GLU A 105 2.99 3.36 -16.15
N ARG A 106 3.51 3.52 -14.92
CA ARG A 106 2.96 2.89 -13.72
C ARG A 106 1.50 3.31 -13.49
N ARG A 107 1.20 4.60 -13.66
CA ARG A 107 -0.16 5.13 -13.50
C ARG A 107 -1.11 4.58 -14.55
N ASP A 108 -0.74 4.63 -15.84
CA ASP A 108 -1.55 4.09 -16.94
C ASP A 108 -1.87 2.61 -16.72
N LEU A 109 -0.85 1.81 -16.40
CA LEU A 109 -1.02 0.38 -16.13
C LEU A 109 -1.93 0.14 -14.92
N THR A 110 -1.80 0.97 -13.88
CA THR A 110 -2.67 0.89 -12.71
C THR A 110 -4.11 1.20 -13.06
N GLU A 111 -4.37 2.29 -13.77
CA GLU A 111 -5.72 2.68 -14.18
C GLU A 111 -6.36 1.60 -15.05
N ARG A 112 -5.62 1.04 -16.02
CA ARG A 112 -6.08 -0.08 -16.86
C ARG A 112 -6.37 -1.34 -16.06
N PHE A 113 -5.49 -1.71 -15.14
CA PHE A 113 -5.69 -2.86 -14.27
C PHE A 113 -6.95 -2.71 -13.41
N LEU A 114 -7.12 -1.53 -12.79
CA LEU A 114 -8.27 -1.24 -11.94
C LEU A 114 -9.57 -1.27 -12.73
N ALA A 115 -9.57 -0.71 -13.95
CA ALA A 115 -10.71 -0.75 -14.86
C ALA A 115 -11.06 -2.18 -15.31
N ALA A 116 -10.08 -2.99 -15.69
CA ALA A 116 -10.29 -4.39 -16.06
C ALA A 116 -10.80 -5.22 -14.86
N ALA A 117 -10.28 -4.95 -13.66
CA ALA A 117 -10.70 -5.60 -12.42
C ALA A 117 -12.13 -5.24 -12.02
N SER A 118 -12.54 -3.97 -12.16
CA SER A 118 -13.92 -3.55 -11.86
C SER A 118 -14.92 -3.95 -12.95
N GLY A 119 -14.51 -3.91 -14.22
CA GLY A 119 -15.37 -4.22 -15.37
C GLY A 119 -15.50 -5.72 -15.69
N GLY A 120 -14.75 -6.58 -15.01
CA GLY A 120 -14.83 -8.05 -15.19
C GLY A 120 -14.18 -8.58 -16.48
N ASP A 121 -13.28 -7.81 -17.12
CA ASP A 121 -12.52 -8.31 -18.27
C ASP A 121 -11.37 -9.21 -17.80
N LEU A 122 -11.66 -10.50 -17.65
CA LEU A 122 -10.68 -11.50 -17.24
C LEU A 122 -9.52 -11.62 -18.24
N GLY A 123 -9.76 -11.38 -19.53
CA GLY A 123 -8.73 -11.50 -20.57
C GLY A 123 -7.67 -10.42 -20.43
N GLU A 124 -8.11 -9.16 -20.33
CA GLU A 124 -7.23 -8.02 -20.08
C GLU A 124 -6.54 -8.14 -18.71
N LEU A 125 -7.28 -8.53 -17.68
CA LEU A 125 -6.73 -8.72 -16.34
C LEU A 125 -5.57 -9.73 -16.35
N LEU A 126 -5.74 -10.90 -16.97
CA LEU A 126 -4.69 -11.91 -17.06
C LEU A 126 -3.47 -11.44 -17.86
N ALA A 127 -3.66 -10.57 -18.87
CA ALA A 127 -2.56 -10.01 -19.65
C ALA A 127 -1.68 -9.05 -18.84
N LEU A 128 -2.27 -8.32 -17.90
CA LEU A 128 -1.59 -7.35 -17.03
C LEU A 128 -0.87 -7.99 -15.82
N LEU A 129 -1.27 -9.19 -15.42
CA LEU A 129 -0.69 -9.90 -14.27
C LEU A 129 0.68 -10.52 -14.61
N ALA A 130 1.61 -10.48 -13.65
CA ALA A 130 2.81 -11.30 -13.68
C ALA A 130 2.44 -12.78 -13.46
N PRO A 131 3.17 -13.75 -14.03
CA PRO A 131 2.87 -15.18 -13.84
C PRO A 131 2.84 -15.60 -12.35
N ASP A 132 3.74 -15.03 -11.56
CA ASP A 132 3.94 -15.23 -10.12
C ASP A 132 3.28 -14.16 -9.24
N VAL A 133 2.33 -13.40 -9.80
CA VAL A 133 1.57 -12.39 -9.06
C VAL A 133 0.95 -12.95 -7.78
N ARG A 134 0.88 -12.12 -6.76
CA ARG A 134 0.25 -12.44 -5.48
C ARG A 134 -0.91 -11.52 -5.21
N LEU A 135 -1.91 -12.00 -4.50
CA LEU A 135 -2.97 -11.19 -3.93
C LEU A 135 -2.99 -11.34 -2.41
N VAL A 136 -2.91 -10.21 -1.71
CA VAL A 136 -2.86 -10.10 -0.26
C VAL A 136 -4.11 -9.37 0.23
N GLY A 137 -4.95 -10.06 1.01
CA GLY A 137 -6.16 -9.51 1.60
C GLY A 137 -5.98 -9.21 3.09
N ASP A 138 -6.38 -8.03 3.52
CA ASP A 138 -6.44 -7.60 4.92
C ASP A 138 -7.89 -7.32 5.30
N SER A 139 -8.48 -8.15 6.16
CA SER A 139 -9.80 -7.87 6.74
C SER A 139 -9.83 -7.88 8.26
N GLY A 140 -8.75 -8.32 8.91
CA GLY A 140 -8.69 -8.53 10.36
C GLY A 140 -9.78 -9.47 10.89
N GLY A 141 -10.33 -10.35 10.04
CA GLY A 141 -11.44 -11.23 10.38
C GLY A 141 -12.81 -10.56 10.49
N LYS A 142 -12.92 -9.27 10.11
CA LYS A 142 -14.16 -8.47 10.22
C LYS A 142 -14.98 -8.38 8.94
N SER A 143 -14.36 -8.71 7.81
CA SER A 143 -14.97 -8.68 6.48
C SER A 143 -14.50 -9.88 5.65
N LYS A 144 -15.21 -10.20 4.56
CA LYS A 144 -14.78 -11.24 3.62
C LYS A 144 -13.57 -10.77 2.80
N ALA A 145 -12.41 -11.35 3.05
CA ALA A 145 -11.22 -11.20 2.22
C ALA A 145 -10.42 -12.51 2.26
N PRO A 146 -9.49 -12.74 1.31
CA PRO A 146 -8.60 -13.89 1.36
C PRO A 146 -7.83 -13.95 2.68
N LEU A 147 -8.04 -15.01 3.45
CA LEU A 147 -7.33 -15.25 4.73
C LEU A 147 -5.89 -15.72 4.53
N ARG A 148 -5.52 -16.05 3.29
CA ARG A 148 -4.19 -16.48 2.87
C ARG A 148 -3.86 -15.77 1.57
N VAL A 149 -2.57 -15.57 1.33
CA VAL A 149 -2.06 -15.06 0.07
C VAL A 149 -2.51 -16.00 -1.06
N ILE A 150 -3.01 -15.42 -2.15
CA ILE A 150 -3.34 -16.16 -3.37
C ILE A 150 -2.22 -15.94 -4.38
N ASP A 151 -1.55 -17.01 -4.78
CA ASP A 151 -0.46 -16.95 -5.75
C ASP A 151 -0.93 -17.33 -7.16
N THR A 152 -0.21 -16.83 -8.17
CA THR A 152 -0.35 -17.07 -9.62
C THR A 152 -1.45 -16.27 -10.31
N ALA A 153 -1.17 -15.84 -11.54
CA ALA A 153 -2.08 -15.06 -12.37
C ALA A 153 -3.45 -15.73 -12.54
N ALA A 154 -3.48 -17.04 -12.76
CA ALA A 154 -4.73 -17.78 -12.98
C ALA A 154 -5.62 -17.85 -11.73
N LYS A 155 -5.07 -17.91 -10.52
CA LYS A 155 -5.87 -17.90 -9.28
C LYS A 155 -6.30 -16.48 -8.92
N VAL A 156 -5.38 -15.52 -9.03
CA VAL A 156 -5.66 -14.10 -8.76
C VAL A 156 -6.73 -13.57 -9.72
N GLY A 157 -6.58 -13.79 -11.02
CA GLY A 157 -7.53 -13.34 -12.03
C GLY A 157 -8.93 -13.94 -11.85
N ARG A 158 -9.03 -15.25 -11.58
CA ARG A 158 -10.33 -15.89 -11.28
C ARG A 158 -10.99 -15.33 -10.02
N PHE A 159 -10.21 -15.07 -8.97
CA PHE A 159 -10.71 -14.48 -7.74
C PHE A 159 -11.28 -13.08 -7.99
N LEU A 160 -10.49 -12.19 -8.63
CA LEU A 160 -10.91 -10.83 -8.94
C LEU A 160 -12.15 -10.80 -9.83
N ASN A 161 -12.19 -11.62 -10.88
CA ASN A 161 -13.34 -11.74 -11.76
C ASN A 161 -14.60 -12.26 -11.04
N ALA A 162 -14.46 -13.20 -10.09
CA ALA A 162 -15.60 -13.68 -9.31
C ALA A 162 -16.16 -12.57 -8.40
N VAL A 163 -15.29 -11.79 -7.76
CA VAL A 163 -15.69 -10.68 -6.88
C VAL A 163 -16.33 -9.54 -7.68
N ALA A 164 -15.76 -9.18 -8.83
CA ALA A 164 -16.30 -8.11 -9.69
C ALA A 164 -17.75 -8.40 -10.12
N ARG A 165 -18.04 -9.65 -10.50
CA ARG A 165 -19.39 -10.08 -10.89
C ARG A 165 -20.42 -10.06 -9.75
N GLU A 166 -19.97 -10.16 -8.50
CA GLU A 166 -20.83 -10.05 -7.31
C GLU A 166 -21.03 -8.57 -6.91
N ALA A 167 -20.08 -7.70 -7.26
CA ALA A 167 -20.01 -6.30 -6.88
C ALA A 167 -20.79 -5.33 -7.80
N ASP A 168 -21.08 -5.74 -9.04
CA ASP A 168 -21.54 -4.89 -10.15
C ASP A 168 -22.80 -4.04 -9.88
N PHE A 169 -23.57 -4.32 -8.82
CA PHE A 169 -24.77 -3.56 -8.44
C PHE A 169 -24.71 -2.89 -7.06
N LEU A 170 -23.66 -3.15 -6.26
CA LEU A 170 -23.62 -2.76 -4.85
C LEU A 170 -22.60 -1.67 -4.54
N TYR A 171 -21.63 -1.43 -5.43
CA TYR A 171 -20.51 -0.56 -5.13
C TYR A 171 -20.46 0.66 -6.05
N GLU A 172 -20.29 1.83 -5.43
CA GLU A 172 -19.72 2.99 -6.12
C GLU A 172 -18.19 2.84 -6.10
N HIS A 173 -17.53 3.14 -7.21
CA HIS A 173 -16.08 3.05 -7.32
C HIS A 173 -15.47 4.42 -7.62
N ARG A 174 -14.37 4.76 -6.95
CA ARG A 174 -13.56 5.96 -7.24
C ARG A 174 -12.09 5.59 -7.32
N LEU A 175 -11.39 6.17 -8.29
CA LEU A 175 -9.93 6.19 -8.31
C LEU A 175 -9.45 7.35 -7.45
N VAL A 176 -8.64 7.04 -6.43
CA VAL A 176 -8.09 8.01 -5.47
C VAL A 176 -6.62 7.70 -5.25
N GLU A 177 -5.78 8.71 -5.05
CA GLU A 177 -4.41 8.47 -4.62
C GLU A 177 -4.34 8.16 -3.13
N VAL A 178 -3.87 6.96 -2.80
CA VAL A 178 -3.72 6.44 -1.44
C VAL A 178 -2.28 5.98 -1.28
N ASN A 179 -1.62 6.28 -0.17
CA ASN A 179 -0.23 5.87 0.07
C ASN A 179 0.70 6.14 -1.14
N GLY A 180 0.60 7.33 -1.74
CA GLY A 180 1.43 7.78 -2.86
C GLY A 180 1.18 7.07 -4.20
N ALA A 181 0.11 6.29 -4.35
CA ALA A 181 -0.19 5.55 -5.57
C ALA A 181 -1.70 5.52 -5.89
N PRO A 182 -2.09 5.40 -7.18
CA PRO A 182 -3.49 5.23 -7.54
C PRO A 182 -4.08 3.97 -6.90
N ALA A 183 -5.31 4.11 -6.38
CA ALA A 183 -6.06 3.05 -5.73
C ALA A 183 -7.51 3.08 -6.21
N LEU A 184 -8.13 1.90 -6.30
CA LEU A 184 -9.59 1.80 -6.43
C LEU A 184 -10.20 1.74 -5.03
N VAL A 185 -11.01 2.73 -4.70
CA VAL A 185 -11.79 2.79 -3.47
C VAL A 185 -13.24 2.46 -3.82
N SER A 186 -13.77 1.41 -3.19
CA SER A 186 -15.15 0.98 -3.37
C SER A 186 -15.98 1.36 -2.15
N PHE A 187 -17.19 1.85 -2.39
CA PHE A 187 -18.10 2.34 -1.37
C PHE A 187 -19.42 1.55 -1.38
N ILE A 188 -19.97 1.29 -0.19
CA ILE A 188 -21.35 0.83 0.01
C ILE A 188 -22.06 1.92 0.82
N ASP A 189 -23.19 2.41 0.34
CA ASP A 189 -23.99 3.44 1.01
C ASP A 189 -23.16 4.69 1.42
N GLY A 190 -22.20 5.08 0.57
CA GLY A 190 -21.30 6.23 0.83
C GLY A 190 -20.18 5.96 1.85
N HIS A 191 -20.03 4.72 2.33
CA HIS A 191 -18.96 4.31 3.23
C HIS A 191 -17.92 3.45 2.51
N VAL A 192 -16.64 3.73 2.75
CA VAL A 192 -15.52 2.93 2.23
C VAL A 192 -15.65 1.48 2.71
N ASP A 193 -15.73 0.55 1.78
CA ASP A 193 -15.74 -0.90 2.04
C ASP A 193 -14.42 -1.56 1.65
N THR A 194 -13.84 -1.15 0.51
CA THR A 194 -12.64 -1.78 -0.04
C THR A 194 -11.68 -0.72 -0.56
N VAL A 195 -10.38 -0.92 -0.28
CA VAL A 195 -9.28 -0.22 -0.96
C VAL A 195 -8.45 -1.28 -1.68
N LEU A 196 -8.29 -1.11 -2.99
CA LEU A 196 -7.45 -1.96 -3.84
C LEU A 196 -6.27 -1.14 -4.38
N GLN A 197 -5.06 -1.63 -4.14
CA GLN A 197 -3.81 -1.05 -4.67
C GLN A 197 -2.98 -2.15 -5.33
N ILE A 198 -2.11 -1.76 -6.26
CA ILE A 198 -1.22 -2.72 -6.93
C ILE A 198 0.24 -2.29 -6.85
N GLU A 199 1.12 -3.27 -6.92
CA GLU A 199 2.54 -3.09 -7.15
C GLU A 199 2.87 -3.52 -8.58
N VAL A 200 3.55 -2.64 -9.31
CA VAL A 200 3.94 -2.85 -10.71
C VAL A 200 5.46 -2.96 -10.79
N ARG A 201 5.93 -3.93 -11.57
CA ARG A 201 7.35 -4.11 -11.90
C ARG A 201 7.47 -4.68 -13.30
N ASP A 202 8.43 -4.19 -14.08
CA ASP A 202 8.71 -4.67 -15.44
C ASP A 202 7.44 -4.70 -16.33
N GLY A 203 6.60 -3.67 -16.21
CA GLY A 203 5.35 -3.53 -16.97
C GLY A 203 4.27 -4.57 -16.62
N ARG A 204 4.35 -5.22 -15.45
CA ARG A 204 3.35 -6.19 -14.97
C ARG A 204 2.99 -6.01 -13.51
N VAL A 205 1.78 -6.42 -13.15
CA VAL A 205 1.31 -6.41 -11.75
C VAL A 205 1.91 -7.60 -11.00
N GLN A 206 2.69 -7.30 -9.95
CA GLN A 206 3.37 -8.29 -9.10
C GLN A 206 2.62 -8.60 -7.82
N THR A 207 1.96 -7.59 -7.24
CA THR A 207 1.16 -7.77 -6.03
C THR A 207 -0.13 -6.97 -6.16
N VAL A 208 -1.26 -7.59 -5.78
CA VAL A 208 -2.55 -6.94 -5.59
C VAL A 208 -2.84 -6.90 -4.10
N HIS A 209 -3.09 -5.71 -3.56
CA HIS A 209 -3.41 -5.47 -2.17
C HIS A 209 -4.89 -5.12 -2.03
N ILE A 210 -5.59 -5.82 -1.15
CA ILE A 210 -7.00 -5.58 -0.85
C ILE A 210 -7.14 -5.33 0.65
N ILE A 211 -7.52 -4.12 1.04
CA ILE A 211 -7.83 -3.77 2.43
C ILE A 211 -9.35 -3.66 2.55
N ARG A 212 -9.94 -4.47 3.44
CA ARG A 212 -11.37 -4.50 3.78
C ARG A 212 -11.63 -4.46 5.28
N ASN A 213 -10.60 -4.20 6.08
CA ASN A 213 -10.73 -4.08 7.52
C ASN A 213 -11.31 -2.70 7.89
N PRO A 214 -12.56 -2.62 8.38
CA PRO A 214 -13.23 -1.34 8.61
C PRO A 214 -12.54 -0.47 9.66
N ASP A 215 -11.76 -1.07 10.57
CA ASP A 215 -10.98 -0.33 11.56
C ASP A 215 -9.92 0.58 10.94
N LYS A 216 -9.48 0.27 9.71
CA LYS A 216 -8.38 0.95 9.00
C LYS A 216 -8.84 2.13 8.15
N PHE A 217 -10.13 2.30 7.90
CA PHE A 217 -10.66 3.36 7.02
C PHE A 217 -10.89 4.70 7.71
N ARG A 218 -10.36 4.88 8.93
CA ARG A 218 -10.53 6.13 9.69
C ARG A 218 -9.95 7.34 8.96
N GLY A 219 -8.85 7.15 8.23
CA GLY A 219 -8.16 8.18 7.44
C GLY A 219 -8.80 8.45 6.07
N LEU A 220 -9.85 7.71 5.69
CA LEU A 220 -10.51 7.82 4.38
C LEU A 220 -11.92 8.45 4.49
N LYS A 221 -12.20 9.20 5.57
CA LYS A 221 -13.50 9.85 5.72
C LYS A 221 -13.56 11.11 4.83
N GLY A 222 -14.58 11.20 3.97
CA GLY A 222 -14.87 12.40 3.18
C GLY A 222 -14.26 12.43 1.78
N ILE A 223 -13.69 11.31 1.31
CA ILE A 223 -13.31 11.11 -0.10
C ILE A 223 -14.47 10.60 -0.95
#